data_AF-A0A948RVA8-F1
#
_entry.id   AF-A0A948RVA8-F1
#
_cell.length_a   1.000
_cell.length_b   1.000
_cell.length_c   1.000
_cell.angle_alpha   90.00
_cell.angle_beta   90.00
_cell.angle_gamma   90.00
#
_symmetry.space_group_name_H-M   'P 1'
#
loop_
_entity.id
_entity.type
_entity.pdbx_description
1 polymer ?
#
loop_
_entity_poly.entity_id
_entity_poly.type
_entity_poly.pdbx_seq_one_letter_code
_entity_poly.pdbx_strand_id
1 'polypeptide(L)'
;MNRPDHFELPAVPFAQHPEFERALRRLMEWTIPALLKRSSEVLPQALFLSGTAAWGEMSGVPCSNGLWLPLSDIDLSLVVKHRTPELKGILEHDLQQNFRERGRATGLSASPVTIGTYDIKKLRLQAPTLGVAEMRRAGCCLWGDAKLLYRFPDPERDGLRRWEIIRLLFNRSMELVEACAAADKAAATGDEEAAWKRGYLTAKMSSDLGTILLAMEGRLLWGMANRLSVLDDWVSEGLLPKALGDFLKESVRCRQDPTSLQPERKTSWDRLEPLADMLGWLHWTWDRILDKYNLTERPFPHTVLRWEEGGLRDRFRQLRQILTTPQERGKLRSLANWWGMRPAACFRSSLGSTCLMYLLLLDPGREQWSLSAREHLGGLSPWVDGRSREAPRSALQELGRWIVWMRGIEG
;
A
#
# COMPACT_ATOMS: atom_id res chain seq x y z
N MET A 1 4.00 33.58 -18.02
CA MET A 1 3.75 32.13 -18.24
C MET A 1 5.08 31.42 -18.13
N ASN A 2 5.14 30.33 -17.35
CA ASN A 2 6.36 29.53 -17.22
C ASN A 2 6.59 28.79 -18.54
N ARG A 3 7.83 28.82 -19.05
CA ARG A 3 8.20 28.09 -20.27
C ARG A 3 8.30 26.59 -19.94
N PRO A 4 7.78 25.68 -20.79
CA PRO A 4 7.87 24.24 -20.56
C PRO A 4 9.30 23.71 -20.41
N ASP A 5 10.26 24.43 -20.99
CA ASP A 5 11.67 24.01 -21.04
C ASP A 5 12.48 24.41 -19.79
N HIS A 6 11.89 25.16 -18.86
CA HIS A 6 12.55 25.60 -17.63
C HIS A 6 11.98 24.85 -16.43
N PHE A 7 12.47 23.64 -16.20
CA PHE A 7 12.27 22.86 -14.97
C PHE A 7 13.61 22.69 -14.25
N GLU A 8 13.56 22.44 -12.94
CA GLU A 8 14.77 22.20 -12.15
C GLU A 8 14.59 20.93 -11.33
N LEU A 9 15.52 19.98 -11.49
CA LEU A 9 15.58 18.83 -10.60
C LEU A 9 16.18 19.25 -9.26
N PRO A 10 15.74 18.67 -8.13
CA PRO A 10 16.31 19.00 -6.84
C PRO A 10 17.82 18.70 -6.80
N ALA A 11 18.55 19.55 -6.08
CA ALA A 11 19.97 19.35 -5.81
C ALA A 11 20.22 18.15 -4.89
N VAL A 12 19.25 17.82 -4.03
CA VAL A 12 19.26 16.60 -3.22
C VAL A 12 19.09 15.40 -4.16
N PRO A 13 19.89 14.32 -4.01
CA PRO A 13 19.72 13.12 -4.81
C PRO A 13 18.36 12.46 -4.55
N PHE A 14 17.80 11.73 -5.52
CA PHE A 14 16.60 10.90 -5.34
C PHE A 14 16.89 9.57 -4.62
N ALA A 15 18.08 9.03 -4.83
CA ALA A 15 18.56 7.78 -4.22
C ALA A 15 20.00 7.92 -3.70
N GLN A 16 20.35 7.10 -2.70
CA GLN A 16 21.69 7.10 -2.12
C GLN A 16 22.73 6.44 -3.04
N HIS A 17 22.34 5.45 -3.85
CA HIS A 17 23.27 4.75 -4.74
C HIS A 17 23.56 5.59 -6.00
N PRO A 18 24.83 5.98 -6.27
CA PRO A 18 25.15 6.94 -7.34
C PRO A 18 24.73 6.50 -8.74
N GLU A 19 24.81 5.21 -9.06
CA GLU A 19 24.43 4.72 -10.39
C GLU A 19 22.92 4.70 -10.60
N PHE A 20 22.18 4.32 -9.55
CA PHE A 20 20.73 4.32 -9.58
C PHE A 20 20.21 5.76 -9.65
N GLU A 21 20.81 6.66 -8.88
CA GLU A 21 20.54 8.10 -8.93
C GLU A 21 20.74 8.68 -10.33
N ARG A 22 21.85 8.36 -11.00
CA ARG A 22 22.09 8.79 -12.38
C ARG A 22 21.03 8.25 -13.35
N ALA A 23 20.58 7.02 -13.16
CA ALA A 23 19.52 6.43 -13.97
C ALA A 23 18.17 7.15 -13.76
N LEU A 24 17.81 7.42 -12.51
CA LEU A 24 16.59 8.16 -12.15
C LEU A 24 16.61 9.61 -12.66
N ARG A 25 17.74 10.31 -12.56
CA ARG A 25 17.89 11.68 -13.12
C ARG A 25 17.69 11.71 -14.61
N ARG A 26 18.33 10.81 -15.36
CA ARG A 26 18.14 10.71 -16.82
C ARG A 26 16.69 10.43 -17.19
N LEU A 27 16.01 9.56 -16.45
CA LEU A 27 14.58 9.33 -16.62
C LEU A 27 13.79 10.64 -16.43
N MET A 28 14.01 11.34 -15.32
CA MET A 28 13.28 12.56 -14.97
C MET A 28 13.53 13.72 -15.96
N GLU A 29 14.76 13.87 -16.44
CA GLU A 29 15.13 14.85 -17.47
C GLU A 29 14.38 14.63 -18.79
N TRP A 30 13.99 13.40 -19.10
CA TRP A 30 13.18 13.09 -20.29
C TRP A 30 11.69 13.17 -20.01
N THR A 31 11.27 12.66 -18.86
CA THR A 31 9.88 12.54 -18.48
C THR A 31 9.23 13.90 -18.25
N ILE A 32 9.89 14.83 -17.55
CA ILE A 32 9.28 16.11 -17.17
C ILE A 32 8.96 16.97 -18.41
N PRO A 33 9.89 17.22 -19.36
CA PRO A 33 9.57 18.00 -20.56
C PRO A 33 8.45 17.37 -21.40
N ALA A 34 8.47 16.04 -21.57
CA ALA A 34 7.43 15.33 -22.31
C ALA A 34 6.06 15.49 -21.63
N LEU A 35 6.01 15.35 -20.31
CA LEU A 35 4.81 15.52 -19.50
C LEU A 35 4.27 16.96 -19.59
N LEU A 36 5.13 17.98 -19.46
CA LEU A 36 4.74 19.39 -19.52
C LEU A 36 4.25 19.79 -20.92
N LYS A 37 4.92 19.32 -21.96
CA LYS A 37 4.49 19.52 -23.35
C LYS A 37 3.11 18.91 -23.58
N ARG A 38 2.92 17.65 -23.17
CA ARG A 38 1.66 16.93 -23.34
C ARG A 38 0.50 17.54 -22.55
N SER A 39 0.77 18.08 -21.36
CA SER A 39 -0.25 18.72 -20.52
C SER A 39 -0.51 20.20 -20.86
N SER A 40 0.17 20.77 -21.85
CA SER A 40 0.03 22.20 -22.20
C SER A 40 -1.41 22.64 -22.46
N GLU A 41 -2.24 21.78 -23.08
CA GLU A 41 -3.65 22.04 -23.37
C GLU A 41 -4.52 22.20 -22.11
N VAL A 42 -4.12 21.58 -20.99
CA VAL A 42 -4.83 21.68 -19.70
C VAL A 42 -4.26 22.77 -18.78
N LEU A 43 -3.38 23.61 -19.32
CA LEU A 43 -2.82 24.79 -18.66
C LEU A 43 -2.19 24.43 -17.28
N PRO A 44 -1.05 23.71 -17.28
CA PRO A 44 -0.37 23.31 -16.06
C PRO A 44 0.08 24.54 -15.27
N GLN A 45 -0.01 24.46 -13.95
CA GLN A 45 0.27 25.54 -13.00
C GLN A 45 1.49 25.23 -12.13
N ALA A 46 1.64 23.95 -11.75
CA ALA A 46 2.81 23.44 -11.07
C ALA A 46 2.96 21.93 -11.25
N LEU A 47 4.19 21.45 -11.13
CA LEU A 47 4.54 20.04 -11.04
C LEU A 47 5.37 19.82 -9.78
N PHE A 48 4.89 18.95 -8.91
CA PHE A 48 5.57 18.59 -7.65
C PHE A 48 6.10 17.17 -7.71
N LEU A 49 7.26 16.97 -7.09
CA LEU A 49 7.80 15.68 -6.69
C LEU A 49 7.47 15.45 -5.21
N SER A 50 7.05 14.23 -4.88
CA SER A 50 6.71 13.82 -3.51
C SER A 50 7.22 12.42 -3.20
N GLY A 51 6.96 11.96 -1.97
CA GLY A 51 7.36 10.64 -1.51
C GLY A 51 8.87 10.49 -1.35
N THR A 52 9.32 9.23 -1.37
CA THR A 52 10.73 8.86 -1.12
C THR A 52 11.73 9.54 -2.06
N ALA A 53 11.34 9.80 -3.31
CA ALA A 53 12.15 10.53 -4.29
C ALA A 53 12.44 11.97 -3.86
N ALA A 54 11.47 12.67 -3.28
CA ALA A 54 11.68 14.05 -2.82
C ALA A 54 12.66 14.15 -1.64
N TRP A 55 12.91 13.04 -0.93
CA TRP A 55 13.74 12.98 0.28
C TRP A 55 15.10 12.31 0.07
N GLY A 56 15.37 11.79 -1.12
CA GLY A 56 16.59 11.03 -1.38
C GLY A 56 16.62 9.62 -0.81
N GLU A 57 15.43 9.03 -0.63
CA GLU A 57 15.24 7.72 -0.01
C GLU A 57 14.69 6.68 -0.98
N MET A 58 14.78 6.89 -2.30
CA MET A 58 14.37 5.85 -3.25
C MET A 58 15.27 4.62 -3.16
N SER A 59 14.64 3.46 -3.08
CA SER A 59 15.31 2.16 -3.10
C SER A 59 15.28 1.53 -4.50
N GLY A 60 16.38 0.88 -4.89
CA GLY A 60 16.50 0.11 -6.12
C GLY A 60 17.59 -0.96 -5.98
N VAL A 61 17.54 -1.96 -6.84
CA VAL A 61 18.51 -3.08 -6.88
C VAL A 61 19.09 -3.24 -8.28
N PRO A 62 20.37 -3.61 -8.41
CA PRO A 62 20.93 -4.00 -9.69
C PRO A 62 20.42 -5.39 -10.08
N CYS A 63 19.98 -5.54 -11.32
CA CYS A 63 19.57 -6.82 -11.90
C CYS A 63 20.73 -7.45 -12.68
N SER A 64 20.65 -8.77 -12.88
CA SER A 64 21.63 -9.54 -13.68
C SER A 64 21.82 -9.04 -15.11
N ASN A 65 20.82 -8.36 -15.69
CA ASN A 65 20.86 -7.76 -17.02
C ASN A 65 21.61 -6.41 -17.09
N GLY A 66 22.22 -5.97 -15.99
CA GLY A 66 22.96 -4.71 -15.89
C GLY A 66 22.09 -3.45 -15.75
N LEU A 67 20.77 -3.61 -15.65
CA LEU A 67 19.83 -2.52 -15.38
C LEU A 67 19.50 -2.44 -13.88
N TRP A 68 19.04 -1.28 -13.44
CA TRP A 68 18.49 -1.09 -12.11
C TRP A 68 16.98 -1.32 -12.10
N LEU A 69 16.49 -2.12 -11.16
CA LEU A 69 15.07 -2.24 -10.84
C LEU A 69 14.72 -1.25 -9.73
N PRO A 70 13.89 -0.23 -10.00
CA PRO A 70 13.30 0.57 -8.95
C PRO A 70 12.39 -0.28 -8.07
N LEU A 71 12.51 -0.11 -6.76
CA LEU A 71 11.64 -0.74 -5.76
C LEU A 71 10.68 0.28 -5.13
N SER A 72 10.94 1.58 -5.33
CA SER A 72 10.07 2.68 -4.91
C SER A 72 9.58 3.46 -6.12
N ASP A 73 8.41 4.06 -5.96
CA ASP A 73 7.79 4.90 -6.99
C ASP A 73 8.32 6.35 -6.92
N ILE A 74 8.29 7.03 -8.07
CA ILE A 74 8.42 8.48 -8.21
C ILE A 74 7.01 9.07 -8.28
N ASP A 75 6.59 9.74 -7.22
CA ASP A 75 5.26 10.33 -7.12
C ASP A 75 5.25 11.77 -7.64
N LEU A 76 4.73 11.95 -8.87
CA LEU A 76 4.51 13.26 -9.46
C LEU A 76 3.09 13.78 -9.19
N SER A 77 2.97 15.07 -8.92
CA SER A 77 1.69 15.74 -8.71
C SER A 77 1.56 16.96 -9.61
N LEU A 78 0.73 16.86 -10.64
CA LEU A 78 0.47 17.94 -11.59
C LEU A 78 -0.75 18.75 -11.18
N VAL A 79 -0.56 20.05 -10.94
CA VAL A 79 -1.65 21.00 -10.72
C VAL A 79 -2.00 21.67 -12.04
N VAL A 80 -3.27 21.61 -12.42
CA VAL A 80 -3.80 22.18 -13.67
C VAL A 80 -4.90 23.20 -13.39
N LYS A 81 -5.16 24.08 -14.36
CA LYS A 81 -6.23 25.08 -14.23
C LYS A 81 -7.62 24.44 -14.18
N HIS A 82 -7.82 23.40 -14.99
CA HIS A 82 -9.06 22.64 -15.09
C HIS A 82 -8.74 21.16 -15.26
N ARG A 83 -9.13 20.34 -14.28
CA ARG A 83 -8.91 18.89 -14.34
C ARG A 83 -10.07 18.20 -15.05
N THR A 84 -9.79 17.43 -16.09
CA THR A 84 -10.75 16.45 -16.63
C THR A 84 -10.61 15.10 -15.91
N PRO A 85 -11.67 14.29 -15.81
CA PRO A 85 -11.60 12.97 -15.16
C PRO A 85 -10.56 12.02 -15.81
N GLU A 86 -10.39 12.11 -17.13
CA GLU A 86 -9.57 11.20 -17.93
C GLU A 86 -8.10 11.59 -17.95
N LEU A 87 -7.77 12.85 -17.63
CA LEU A 87 -6.43 13.41 -17.75
C LEU A 87 -5.38 12.54 -17.07
N LYS A 88 -5.67 12.04 -15.86
CA LYS A 88 -4.75 11.17 -15.13
C LYS A 88 -4.38 9.93 -15.95
N GLY A 89 -5.39 9.22 -16.46
CA GLY A 89 -5.18 7.97 -17.20
C GLY A 89 -4.44 8.19 -18.52
N ILE A 90 -4.70 9.31 -19.20
CA ILE A 90 -3.97 9.69 -20.43
C ILE A 90 -2.49 9.93 -20.10
N LEU A 91 -2.19 10.72 -19.07
CA LEU A 91 -0.81 11.01 -18.68
C LEU A 91 -0.09 9.75 -18.17
N GLU A 92 -0.75 8.90 -17.37
CA GLU A 92 -0.18 7.62 -16.94
C GLU A 92 0.13 6.70 -18.12
N HIS A 93 -0.79 6.60 -19.10
CA HIS A 93 -0.55 5.82 -20.30
C HIS A 93 0.66 6.34 -21.08
N ASP A 94 0.72 7.65 -21.31
CA ASP A 94 1.81 8.29 -22.07
C ASP A 94 3.16 8.13 -21.34
N LEU A 95 3.19 8.24 -20.01
CA LEU A 95 4.38 7.98 -19.20
C LEU A 95 4.87 6.54 -19.37
N GLN A 96 3.96 5.57 -19.33
CA GLN A 96 4.30 4.16 -19.50
C GLN A 96 4.79 3.85 -20.93
N GLN A 97 4.20 4.46 -21.97
CA GLN A 97 4.67 4.28 -23.35
C GLN A 97 6.06 4.91 -23.55
N ASN A 98 6.26 6.14 -23.08
CA ASN A 98 7.56 6.80 -23.14
C ASN A 98 8.65 5.97 -22.43
N PHE A 99 8.32 5.38 -21.27
CA PHE A 99 9.23 4.47 -20.59
C PHE A 99 9.47 3.17 -21.40
N ARG A 100 8.48 2.58 -22.05
CA ARG A 100 8.71 1.38 -22.88
C ARG A 100 9.66 1.67 -24.04
N GLU A 101 9.53 2.84 -24.66
CA GLU A 101 10.36 3.24 -25.79
C GLU A 101 11.80 3.59 -25.37
N ARG A 102 11.99 4.20 -24.20
CA ARG A 102 13.26 4.86 -23.82
C ARG A 102 13.81 4.45 -22.46
N GLY A 103 13.02 3.79 -21.63
CA GLY A 103 13.33 3.47 -20.23
C GLY A 103 14.59 2.63 -20.08
N ARG A 104 14.82 1.65 -20.97
CA ARG A 104 16.07 0.88 -20.94
C ARG A 104 17.32 1.75 -21.18
N ALA A 105 17.21 2.81 -22.00
CA ALA A 105 18.31 3.74 -22.24
C ALA A 105 18.64 4.60 -21.01
N THR A 106 17.73 4.71 -20.03
CA THR A 106 18.01 5.36 -18.74
C THR A 106 18.87 4.49 -17.82
N GLY A 107 18.95 3.17 -18.08
CA GLY A 107 19.55 2.18 -17.19
C GLY A 107 18.56 1.55 -16.20
N LEU A 108 17.26 1.68 -16.45
CA LEU A 108 16.19 1.12 -15.59
C LEU A 108 15.46 -0.04 -16.26
N SER A 109 15.04 -1.04 -15.48
CA SER A 109 14.29 -2.20 -15.98
C SER A 109 12.77 -1.99 -15.98
N ALA A 110 12.25 -1.11 -15.12
CA ALA A 110 10.84 -0.77 -14.99
C ALA A 110 10.60 0.72 -14.73
N SER A 111 9.43 1.24 -15.10
CA SER A 111 9.05 2.64 -14.87
C SER A 111 8.61 2.81 -13.42
N PRO A 112 9.27 3.66 -12.61
CA PRO A 112 8.81 3.97 -11.26
C PRO A 112 7.80 5.13 -11.23
N VAL A 113 7.48 5.78 -12.35
CA VAL A 113 6.76 7.06 -12.32
C VAL A 113 5.26 6.88 -12.22
N THR A 114 4.66 7.49 -11.20
CA THR A 114 3.22 7.66 -11.05
C THR A 114 2.86 9.14 -11.16
N ILE A 115 1.60 9.45 -11.50
CA ILE A 115 1.13 10.83 -11.57
C ILE A 115 -0.27 11.05 -10.98
N GLY A 116 -0.35 11.98 -10.04
CA GLY A 116 -1.58 12.61 -9.58
C GLY A 116 -1.90 13.87 -10.39
N THR A 117 -3.19 14.15 -10.59
CA THR A 117 -3.65 15.40 -11.24
C THR A 117 -4.63 16.13 -10.33
N TYR A 118 -4.44 17.44 -10.19
CA TYR A 118 -5.19 18.27 -9.26
C TYR A 118 -5.72 19.53 -9.92
N ASP A 119 -6.96 19.89 -9.63
CA ASP A 119 -7.54 21.17 -10.04
C ASP A 119 -7.08 22.27 -9.05
N ILE A 120 -6.49 23.35 -9.57
CA ILE A 120 -6.00 24.47 -8.77
C ILE A 120 -7.06 25.07 -7.84
N LYS A 121 -8.34 25.08 -8.25
CA LYS A 121 -9.44 25.63 -7.45
C LYS A 121 -9.89 24.68 -6.34
N LYS A 122 -9.54 23.40 -6.44
CA LYS A 122 -9.94 22.34 -5.50
C LYS A 122 -8.80 21.86 -4.60
N LEU A 123 -7.63 22.51 -4.63
CA LEU A 123 -6.48 22.11 -3.80
C LEU A 123 -6.82 22.08 -2.31
N ARG A 124 -7.57 23.08 -1.80
CA ARG A 124 -8.00 23.13 -0.40
C ARG A 124 -9.05 22.09 -0.02
N LEU A 125 -9.73 21.51 -1.02
CA LEU A 125 -10.76 20.49 -0.84
C LEU A 125 -10.20 19.08 -0.91
N GLN A 126 -8.89 18.92 -1.12
CA GLN A 126 -8.28 17.60 -1.10
C GLN A 126 -8.42 16.96 0.28
N ALA A 127 -8.34 15.64 0.32
CA ALA A 127 -8.26 14.91 1.57
C ALA A 127 -6.95 15.25 2.31
N PRO A 128 -6.98 15.52 3.63
CA PRO A 128 -5.77 15.68 4.44
C PRO A 128 -5.16 14.30 4.74
N THR A 129 -4.45 13.75 3.76
CA THR A 129 -3.78 12.43 3.86
C THR A 129 -2.36 12.55 4.37
N LEU A 130 -1.75 11.44 4.76
CA LEU A 130 -0.33 11.42 5.16
C LEU A 130 0.57 11.90 4.00
N GLY A 131 0.26 11.47 2.77
CA GLY A 131 0.97 11.90 1.57
C GLY A 131 0.84 13.41 1.30
N VAL A 132 -0.28 14.05 1.67
CA VAL A 132 -0.42 15.50 1.57
C VAL A 132 0.43 16.23 2.61
N ALA A 133 0.49 15.73 3.86
CA ALA A 133 1.38 16.29 4.88
C ALA A 133 2.85 16.22 4.44
N GLU A 134 3.26 15.05 3.98
CA GLU A 134 4.57 14.76 3.40
C GLU A 134 4.92 15.69 2.24
N MET A 135 4.03 15.81 1.24
CA MET A 135 4.23 16.66 0.08
C MET A 135 4.32 18.14 0.46
N ARG A 136 3.51 18.62 1.42
CA ARG A 136 3.58 20.02 1.89
C ARG A 136 4.91 20.33 2.58
N ARG A 137 5.38 19.40 3.39
CA ARG A 137 6.55 19.61 4.24
C ARG A 137 7.86 19.47 3.48
N ALA A 138 7.92 18.50 2.58
CA ALA A 138 9.17 18.07 1.96
C ALA A 138 9.03 17.73 0.47
N GLY A 139 7.91 18.08 -0.17
CA GLY A 139 7.78 17.98 -1.62
C GLY A 139 8.63 19.02 -2.34
N CYS A 140 9.13 18.67 -3.52
CA CYS A 140 9.92 19.58 -4.35
C CYS A 140 9.07 20.14 -5.49
N CYS A 141 9.12 21.45 -5.72
CA CYS A 141 8.54 22.06 -6.91
C CYS A 141 9.52 21.91 -8.07
N LEU A 142 9.20 21.03 -9.02
CA LEU A 142 10.03 20.80 -10.21
C LEU A 142 9.79 21.86 -11.28
N TRP A 143 8.57 22.40 -11.33
CA TRP A 143 8.15 23.42 -12.28
C TRP A 143 6.93 24.18 -11.75
N GLY A 144 6.84 25.47 -12.02
CA GLY A 144 5.63 26.26 -11.75
C GLY A 144 5.63 27.05 -10.44
N ASP A 145 4.43 27.31 -9.91
CA ASP A 145 4.27 28.07 -8.66
C ASP A 145 4.38 27.16 -7.42
N ALA A 146 5.54 27.20 -6.77
CA ALA A 146 5.80 26.48 -5.52
C ALA A 146 4.83 26.82 -4.39
N LYS A 147 4.23 28.02 -4.40
CA LYS A 147 3.29 28.45 -3.35
C LYS A 147 1.98 27.66 -3.38
N LEU A 148 1.69 26.93 -4.45
CA LEU A 148 0.50 26.08 -4.53
C LEU A 148 0.55 24.89 -3.56
N LEU A 149 1.74 24.44 -3.11
CA LEU A 149 1.85 23.43 -2.05
C LEU A 149 1.11 23.87 -0.78
N TYR A 150 1.23 25.14 -0.40
CA TYR A 150 0.56 25.70 0.77
C TYR A 150 -0.96 25.78 0.66
N ARG A 151 -1.53 25.53 -0.54
CA ARG A 151 -2.98 25.48 -0.74
C ARG A 151 -3.60 24.11 -0.50
N PHE A 152 -2.81 23.05 -0.42
CA PHE A 152 -3.32 21.75 0.06
C PHE A 152 -3.74 21.86 1.54
N PRO A 153 -4.61 20.96 2.04
CA PRO A 153 -4.92 20.88 3.48
C PRO A 153 -3.67 20.65 4.30
N ASP A 154 -3.69 21.04 5.57
CA ASP A 154 -2.55 20.85 6.47
C ASP A 154 -2.90 19.82 7.54
N PRO A 155 -2.57 18.52 7.36
CA PRO A 155 -3.02 17.49 8.29
C PRO A 155 -2.39 17.61 9.68
N GLU A 156 -1.25 18.30 9.82
CA GLU A 156 -0.64 18.59 11.13
C GLU A 156 -1.49 19.60 11.92
N ARG A 157 -2.13 20.55 11.22
CA ARG A 157 -3.01 21.55 11.83
C ARG A 157 -4.47 21.08 11.93
N ASP A 158 -4.98 20.49 10.86
CA ASP A 158 -6.39 20.15 10.67
C ASP A 158 -6.74 18.77 11.25
N GLY A 159 -5.72 17.99 11.61
CA GLY A 159 -5.82 16.61 12.05
C GLY A 159 -5.94 15.63 10.88
N LEU A 160 -5.22 14.51 10.98
CA LEU A 160 -5.37 13.42 10.03
C LEU A 160 -6.76 12.77 10.18
N ARG A 161 -7.44 12.51 9.06
CA ARG A 161 -8.75 11.86 9.10
C ARG A 161 -8.61 10.39 9.47
N ARG A 162 -9.49 9.89 10.34
CA ARG A 162 -9.47 8.49 10.79
C ARG A 162 -9.52 7.48 9.64
N TRP A 163 -10.27 7.80 8.58
CA TRP A 163 -10.36 6.93 7.41
C TRP A 163 -9.00 6.77 6.70
N GLU A 164 -8.07 7.72 6.83
CA GLU A 164 -6.75 7.62 6.22
C GLU A 164 -5.94 6.50 6.85
N ILE A 165 -5.98 6.37 8.18
CA ILE A 165 -5.33 5.27 8.90
C ILE A 165 -5.83 3.91 8.38
N ILE A 166 -7.15 3.82 8.22
CA ILE A 166 -7.81 2.62 7.70
C ILE A 166 -7.38 2.37 6.23
N ARG A 167 -7.38 3.41 5.39
CA ARG A 167 -6.95 3.33 4.00
C ARG A 167 -5.50 2.86 3.88
N LEU A 168 -4.60 3.39 4.72
CA LEU A 168 -3.20 3.00 4.74
C LEU A 168 -3.04 1.52 5.09
N LEU A 169 -3.77 1.04 6.11
CA LEU A 169 -3.78 -0.38 6.44
C LEU A 169 -4.29 -1.24 5.28
N PHE A 170 -5.37 -0.82 4.60
CA PHE A 170 -5.87 -1.52 3.42
C PHE A 170 -4.85 -1.55 2.28
N ASN A 171 -4.13 -0.46 2.03
CA ASN A 171 -3.05 -0.46 1.03
C ASN A 171 -1.97 -1.49 1.39
N ARG A 172 -1.64 -1.65 2.68
CA ARG A 172 -0.69 -2.65 3.14
C ARG A 172 -1.20 -4.08 2.98
N SER A 173 -2.49 -4.32 3.23
CA SER A 173 -3.10 -5.63 2.90
C SER A 173 -2.99 -5.97 1.41
N MET A 174 -3.18 -4.98 0.53
CA MET A 174 -3.04 -5.17 -0.93
C MET A 174 -1.59 -5.46 -1.34
N GLU A 175 -0.63 -4.69 -0.81
CA GLU A 175 0.80 -4.91 -1.06
C GLU A 175 1.25 -6.30 -0.60
N LEU A 176 0.68 -6.83 0.49
CA LEU A 176 0.96 -8.19 0.94
C LEU A 176 0.45 -9.25 -0.04
N VAL A 177 -0.73 -9.04 -0.64
CA VAL A 177 -1.25 -9.92 -1.71
C VAL A 177 -0.34 -9.86 -2.93
N GLU A 178 0.14 -8.66 -3.30
CA GLU A 178 1.11 -8.48 -4.39
C GLU A 178 2.44 -9.17 -4.11
N ALA A 179 2.94 -9.11 -2.86
CA ALA A 179 4.15 -9.83 -2.44
C ALA A 179 3.98 -11.35 -2.58
N CYS A 180 2.81 -11.89 -2.21
CA CYS A 180 2.51 -13.32 -2.38
C CYS A 180 2.46 -13.71 -3.86
N ALA A 181 1.81 -12.90 -4.70
CA ALA A 181 1.77 -13.14 -6.14
C ALA A 181 3.17 -13.06 -6.79
N ALA A 182 4.02 -12.15 -6.32
CA ALA A 182 5.41 -12.06 -6.73
C ALA A 182 6.21 -13.30 -6.31
N ALA A 183 5.93 -13.85 -5.11
CA ALA A 183 6.53 -15.09 -4.65
C ALA A 183 6.16 -16.29 -5.55
N ASP A 184 4.88 -16.45 -5.87
CA ASP A 184 4.40 -17.50 -6.77
C ASP A 184 5.07 -17.38 -8.15
N LYS A 185 5.16 -16.16 -8.69
CA LYS A 185 5.80 -15.91 -9.99
C LYS A 185 7.29 -16.23 -9.94
N ALA A 186 8.01 -15.75 -8.94
CA ALA A 186 9.44 -16.02 -8.77
C ALA A 186 9.72 -17.53 -8.66
N ALA A 187 8.91 -18.27 -7.88
CA ALA A 187 9.04 -19.71 -7.73
C ALA A 187 8.71 -20.47 -9.04
N ALA A 188 7.73 -20.01 -9.80
CA ALA A 188 7.31 -20.67 -11.04
C ALA A 188 8.25 -20.42 -12.23
N THR A 189 8.83 -19.21 -12.34
CA THR A 189 9.55 -18.79 -13.54
C THR A 189 11.02 -18.45 -13.31
N GLY A 190 11.48 -18.38 -12.05
CA GLY A 190 12.81 -17.86 -11.72
C GLY A 190 12.96 -16.37 -12.06
N ASP A 191 11.87 -15.61 -12.07
CA ASP A 191 11.89 -14.18 -12.40
C ASP A 191 12.56 -13.39 -11.25
N GLU A 192 13.76 -12.87 -11.55
CA GLU A 192 14.58 -12.10 -10.62
C GLU A 192 13.87 -10.84 -10.11
N GLU A 193 13.17 -10.11 -10.98
CA GLU A 193 12.45 -8.90 -10.58
C GLU A 193 11.30 -9.22 -9.62
N ALA A 194 10.62 -10.34 -9.85
CA ALA A 194 9.57 -10.82 -8.95
C ALA A 194 10.15 -11.19 -7.57
N ALA A 195 11.32 -11.83 -7.53
CA ALA A 195 11.99 -12.17 -6.27
C ALA A 195 12.39 -10.91 -5.48
N TRP A 196 13.00 -9.92 -6.14
CA TRP A 196 13.36 -8.65 -5.52
C TRP A 196 12.13 -7.89 -5.00
N LYS A 197 11.07 -7.80 -5.81
CA LYS A 197 9.82 -7.15 -5.40
C LYS A 197 9.21 -7.79 -4.17
N ARG A 198 9.18 -9.13 -4.11
CA ARG A 198 8.70 -9.86 -2.93
C ARG A 198 9.50 -9.49 -1.68
N GLY A 199 10.83 -9.61 -1.75
CA GLY A 199 11.71 -9.31 -0.61
C GLY A 199 11.51 -7.89 -0.10
N TYR A 200 11.46 -6.93 -1.04
CA TYR A 200 11.24 -5.53 -0.72
C TYR A 200 9.87 -5.25 -0.10
N LEU A 201 8.77 -5.74 -0.69
CA LEU A 201 7.42 -5.52 -0.16
C LEU A 201 7.26 -6.13 1.25
N THR A 202 7.88 -7.28 1.48
CA THR A 202 7.84 -7.95 2.78
C THR A 202 8.61 -7.16 3.83
N ALA A 203 9.82 -6.70 3.50
CA ALA A 203 10.63 -5.87 4.39
C ALA A 203 9.96 -4.51 4.67
N LYS A 204 9.39 -3.87 3.63
CA LYS A 204 8.69 -2.58 3.72
C LYS A 204 7.50 -2.62 4.68
N MET A 205 6.81 -3.76 4.77
CA MET A 205 5.57 -3.92 5.55
C MET A 205 5.68 -3.43 7.00
N SER A 206 6.72 -3.86 7.73
CA SER A 206 6.88 -3.51 9.16
C SER A 206 7.02 -2.01 9.37
N SER A 207 7.86 -1.34 8.56
CA SER A 207 8.05 0.12 8.62
C SER A 207 6.78 0.91 8.29
N ASP A 208 5.96 0.39 7.36
CA ASP A 208 4.71 1.06 7.00
C ASP A 208 3.61 0.84 8.04
N LEU A 209 3.53 -0.35 8.65
CA LEU A 209 2.66 -0.59 9.82
C LEU A 209 3.08 0.32 10.99
N GLY A 210 4.37 0.47 11.25
CA GLY A 210 4.89 1.43 12.20
C GLY A 210 4.48 2.88 11.88
N THR A 211 4.53 3.25 10.60
CA THR A 211 4.07 4.57 10.11
C THR A 211 2.58 4.80 10.40
N ILE A 212 1.75 3.76 10.24
CA ILE A 212 0.31 3.83 10.57
C ILE A 212 0.12 4.10 12.07
N LEU A 213 0.87 3.42 12.94
CA LEU A 213 0.80 3.62 14.39
C LEU A 213 1.26 5.03 14.79
N LEU A 214 2.35 5.53 14.21
CA LEU A 214 2.80 6.92 14.41
C LEU A 214 1.71 7.92 14.00
N ALA A 215 1.12 7.73 12.82
CA ALA A 215 0.05 8.57 12.30
C ALA A 215 -1.21 8.51 13.19
N MET A 216 -1.55 7.35 13.74
CA MET A 216 -2.62 7.21 14.73
C MET A 216 -2.36 8.07 15.96
N GLU A 217 -1.12 8.12 16.45
CA GLU A 217 -0.70 8.99 17.57
C GLU A 217 -0.52 10.47 17.17
N GLY A 218 -0.93 10.86 15.96
CA GLY A 218 -0.79 12.23 15.48
C GLY A 218 0.65 12.63 15.15
N ARG A 219 1.58 11.68 15.12
CA ARG A 219 3.00 11.91 14.76
C ARG A 219 3.18 11.78 13.25
N LEU A 220 3.01 12.89 12.55
CA LEU A 220 3.20 12.96 11.09
C LEU A 220 4.67 13.25 10.74
N LEU A 221 5.51 12.22 10.85
CA LEU A 221 6.94 12.32 10.56
C LEU A 221 7.20 12.16 9.06
N TRP A 222 8.15 12.91 8.51
CA TRP A 222 8.60 12.83 7.12
C TRP A 222 9.99 12.18 7.05
N GLY A 223 10.25 11.46 5.96
CA GLY A 223 11.45 10.66 5.82
C GLY A 223 11.35 9.34 6.59
N MET A 224 11.77 8.27 5.94
CA MET A 224 11.84 6.94 6.49
C MET A 224 12.82 6.89 7.66
N ALA A 225 13.99 7.54 7.54
CA ALA A 225 14.98 7.57 8.61
C ALA A 225 14.42 8.13 9.93
N ASN A 226 13.66 9.22 9.86
CA ASN A 226 13.05 9.84 11.05
C ASN A 226 11.98 8.95 11.68
N ARG A 227 11.13 8.30 10.86
CA ARG A 227 10.11 7.37 11.35
C ARG A 227 10.73 6.19 12.08
N LEU A 228 11.76 5.62 11.48
CA LEU A 228 12.46 4.46 12.02
C LEU A 228 13.15 4.78 13.33
N SER A 229 13.76 5.96 13.47
CA SER A 229 14.33 6.41 14.74
C SER A 229 13.29 6.42 15.86
N VAL A 230 12.11 7.01 15.62
CA VAL A 230 11.06 7.07 16.63
C VAL A 230 10.46 5.70 16.92
N LEU A 231 10.37 4.82 15.93
CA LEU A 231 9.90 3.45 16.13
C LEU A 231 10.90 2.61 16.93
N ASP A 232 12.20 2.81 16.77
CA ASP A 232 13.24 2.13 17.58
C ASP A 232 13.18 2.55 19.05
N ASP A 233 12.91 3.84 19.31
CA ASP A 233 12.64 4.34 20.66
C ASP A 233 11.41 3.65 21.26
N TRP A 234 10.31 3.54 20.51
CA TRP A 234 9.09 2.85 20.97
C TRP A 234 9.29 1.36 21.27
N VAL A 235 10.17 0.69 20.53
CA VAL A 235 10.56 -0.70 20.82
C VAL A 235 11.34 -0.76 22.14
N SER A 236 12.30 0.14 22.32
CA SER A 236 13.13 0.22 23.52
C SER A 236 12.33 0.55 24.78
N GLU A 237 11.28 1.35 24.63
CA GLU A 237 10.31 1.70 25.68
C GLU A 237 9.25 0.61 25.94
N GLY A 238 9.22 -0.46 25.13
CA GLY A 238 8.24 -1.54 25.25
C GLY A 238 6.82 -1.17 24.78
N LEU A 239 6.67 -0.06 24.04
CA LEU A 239 5.40 0.35 23.42
C LEU A 239 5.06 -0.49 22.19
N LEU A 240 6.09 -1.02 21.52
CA LEU A 240 5.97 -1.97 20.43
C LEU A 240 6.49 -3.35 20.86
N PRO A 241 5.86 -4.45 20.41
CA PRO A 241 6.38 -5.78 20.67
C PRO A 241 7.79 -5.96 20.12
N LYS A 242 8.68 -6.59 20.90
CA LYS A 242 10.10 -6.77 20.53
C LYS A 242 10.30 -7.38 19.14
N ALA A 243 9.49 -8.39 18.79
CA ALA A 243 9.56 -9.04 17.48
C ALA A 243 9.27 -8.07 16.32
N LEU A 244 8.36 -7.11 16.50
CA LEU A 244 8.14 -6.04 15.51
C LEU A 244 9.38 -5.14 15.41
N GLY A 245 10.04 -4.86 16.53
CA GLY A 245 11.30 -4.11 16.55
C GLY A 245 12.44 -4.78 15.77
N ASP A 246 12.58 -6.10 15.90
CA ASP A 246 13.58 -6.86 15.14
C ASP A 246 13.28 -6.79 13.62
N PHE A 247 11.99 -6.89 13.25
CA PHE A 247 11.56 -6.71 11.85
C PHE A 247 11.70 -5.28 11.33
N LEU A 248 11.57 -4.27 12.19
CA LEU A 248 11.78 -2.87 11.83
C LEU A 248 13.26 -2.62 11.51
N LYS A 249 14.18 -3.14 12.33
CA LYS A 249 15.63 -3.03 12.10
C LYS A 249 16.04 -3.64 10.77
N GLU A 250 15.48 -4.80 10.46
CA GLU A 250 15.74 -5.45 9.18
C GLU A 250 15.09 -4.68 8.01
N SER A 251 13.90 -4.11 8.18
CA SER A 251 13.29 -3.19 7.21
C SER A 251 14.18 -1.98 6.91
N VAL A 252 14.79 -1.38 7.94
CA VAL A 252 15.74 -0.27 7.81
C VAL A 252 16.90 -0.70 6.93
N ARG A 253 17.51 -1.84 7.29
CA ARG A 253 18.66 -2.39 6.57
C ARG A 253 18.33 -2.64 5.10
N CYS A 254 17.18 -3.26 4.83
CA CYS A 254 16.73 -3.54 3.46
C CYS A 254 16.38 -2.28 2.68
N ARG A 255 15.92 -1.19 3.30
CA ARG A 255 15.65 0.07 2.59
C ARG A 255 16.93 0.86 2.30
N GLN A 256 17.90 0.83 3.20
CA GLN A 256 19.21 1.48 3.05
C GLN A 256 20.11 0.72 2.07
N ASP A 257 20.11 -0.60 2.17
CA ASP A 257 20.83 -1.50 1.27
C ASP A 257 19.88 -2.60 0.79
N PRO A 258 19.08 -2.33 -0.26
CA PRO A 258 18.21 -3.34 -0.85
C PRO A 258 18.96 -4.55 -1.40
N THR A 259 20.26 -4.42 -1.70
CA THR A 259 21.06 -5.55 -2.19
C THR A 259 21.26 -6.62 -1.11
N SER A 260 21.03 -6.29 0.16
CA SER A 260 21.01 -7.27 1.27
C SER A 260 19.92 -8.33 1.13
N LEU A 261 18.88 -8.08 0.33
CA LEU A 261 17.76 -9.00 0.04
C LEU A 261 18.10 -10.07 -1.04
N GLN A 262 19.38 -10.31 -1.37
CA GLN A 262 19.82 -11.14 -2.50
C GLN A 262 18.95 -12.40 -2.72
N PRO A 263 18.28 -12.56 -3.89
CA PRO A 263 17.39 -13.69 -4.19
C PRO A 263 18.03 -15.08 -4.05
N GLU A 264 19.35 -15.18 -4.23
CA GLU A 264 20.10 -16.44 -4.17
C GLU A 264 20.45 -16.85 -2.74
N ARG A 265 20.53 -15.89 -1.83
CA ARG A 265 20.70 -16.17 -0.40
C ARG A 265 19.30 -16.38 0.12
N LYS A 266 18.93 -17.61 0.51
CA LYS A 266 17.70 -17.85 1.29
C LYS A 266 17.71 -16.95 2.53
N THR A 267 17.19 -15.73 2.42
CA THR A 267 17.07 -14.80 3.52
C THR A 267 15.96 -15.30 4.44
N SER A 268 15.88 -14.78 5.67
CA SER A 268 14.71 -15.03 6.51
C SER A 268 13.41 -14.68 5.77
N TRP A 269 13.43 -13.60 4.97
CA TRP A 269 12.35 -13.09 4.13
C TRP A 269 11.96 -13.99 2.96
N ASP A 270 12.85 -14.89 2.56
CA ASP A 270 12.51 -15.89 1.55
C ASP A 270 11.65 -17.02 2.10
N ARG A 271 11.56 -17.12 3.42
CA ARG A 271 10.71 -18.09 4.08
C ARG A 271 9.30 -17.54 4.27
N LEU A 272 8.37 -18.40 4.68
CA LEU A 272 6.96 -18.06 4.83
C LEU A 272 6.63 -17.44 6.17
N GLU A 273 7.46 -17.75 7.16
CA GLU A 273 7.35 -17.35 8.54
C GLU A 273 7.25 -15.82 8.66
N PRO A 274 8.06 -15.00 7.94
CA PRO A 274 7.88 -13.54 7.96
C PRO A 274 6.55 -13.07 7.39
N LEU A 275 5.96 -13.73 6.39
CA LEU A 275 4.64 -13.36 5.87
C LEU A 275 3.55 -13.66 6.90
N ALA A 276 3.65 -14.80 7.60
CA ALA A 276 2.76 -15.14 8.71
C ALA A 276 2.88 -14.14 9.87
N ASP A 277 4.12 -13.76 10.21
CA ASP A 277 4.37 -12.72 11.22
C ASP A 277 3.80 -11.37 10.78
N MET A 278 3.97 -10.97 9.52
CA MET A 278 3.39 -9.72 8.97
C MET A 278 1.87 -9.70 9.04
N LEU A 279 1.20 -10.85 8.87
CA LEU A 279 -0.25 -10.95 9.06
C LEU A 279 -0.64 -10.78 10.52
N GLY A 280 0.14 -11.37 11.44
CA GLY A 280 -0.01 -11.14 12.87
C GLY A 280 0.12 -9.65 13.22
N TRP A 281 1.09 -8.96 12.63
CA TRP A 281 1.30 -7.52 12.83
C TRP A 281 0.19 -6.67 12.24
N LEU A 282 -0.30 -7.03 11.05
CA LEU A 282 -1.41 -6.34 10.41
C LEU A 282 -2.69 -6.47 11.25
N HIS A 283 -2.95 -7.66 11.78
CA HIS A 283 -4.05 -7.88 12.71
C HIS A 283 -3.88 -7.10 14.01
N TRP A 284 -2.71 -7.18 14.63
CA TRP A 284 -2.45 -6.44 15.86
C TRP A 284 -2.62 -4.92 15.65
N THR A 285 -2.17 -4.40 14.51
CA THR A 285 -2.37 -2.99 14.13
C THR A 285 -3.84 -2.66 13.95
N TRP A 286 -4.61 -3.58 13.35
CA TRP A 286 -6.06 -3.43 13.23
C TRP A 286 -6.76 -3.37 14.59
N ASP A 287 -6.44 -4.27 15.52
CA ASP A 287 -7.03 -4.27 16.86
C ASP A 287 -6.76 -2.93 17.57
N ARG A 288 -5.53 -2.40 17.46
CA ARG A 288 -5.18 -1.07 17.97
C ARG A 288 -6.02 0.04 17.34
N ILE A 289 -6.32 -0.03 16.05
CA ILE A 289 -7.20 0.94 15.35
C ILE A 289 -8.63 0.84 15.90
N LEU A 290 -9.15 -0.38 16.08
CA LEU A 290 -10.49 -0.61 16.61
C LEU A 290 -10.61 -0.05 18.04
N ASP A 291 -9.64 -0.34 18.89
CA ASP A 291 -9.59 0.15 20.27
C ASP A 291 -9.50 1.68 20.31
N LYS A 292 -8.54 2.26 19.58
CA LYS A 292 -8.28 3.71 19.59
C LYS A 292 -9.49 4.53 19.15
N TYR A 293 -10.24 4.03 18.18
CA TYR A 293 -11.38 4.74 17.61
C TYR A 293 -12.73 4.25 18.14
N ASN A 294 -12.73 3.35 19.13
CA ASN A 294 -13.92 2.73 19.71
C ASN A 294 -14.87 2.17 18.64
N LEU A 295 -14.31 1.36 17.73
CA LEU A 295 -15.03 0.78 16.57
C LEU A 295 -15.51 -0.66 16.80
N THR A 296 -15.30 -1.21 17.99
CA THR A 296 -15.68 -2.57 18.38
C THR A 296 -17.20 -2.76 18.48
N GLU A 297 -17.97 -1.69 18.68
CA GLU A 297 -19.41 -1.76 18.99
C GLU A 297 -20.37 -1.46 17.81
N ARG A 298 -19.88 -1.11 16.60
CA ARG A 298 -20.73 -0.72 15.46
C ARG A 298 -20.42 -1.51 14.20
N PRO A 299 -21.42 -1.81 13.33
CA PRO A 299 -21.17 -2.46 12.05
C PRO A 299 -20.25 -1.58 11.17
N PHE A 300 -19.02 -2.05 11.09
CA PHE A 300 -17.84 -1.38 10.53
C PHE A 300 -18.00 -0.86 9.08
N PRO A 301 -18.68 -1.56 8.14
CA PRO A 301 -18.71 -1.13 6.73
C PRO A 301 -19.45 0.20 6.54
N HIS A 302 -20.57 0.41 7.23
CA HIS A 302 -21.36 1.63 7.07
C HIS A 302 -20.65 2.86 7.63
N THR A 303 -19.89 2.69 8.71
CA THR A 303 -19.18 3.80 9.35
C THR A 303 -18.01 4.26 8.49
N VAL A 304 -17.23 3.34 7.92
CA VAL A 304 -16.10 3.68 7.04
C VAL A 304 -16.55 4.13 5.64
N LEU A 305 -17.59 3.52 5.06
CA LEU A 305 -18.15 3.95 3.77
C LEU A 305 -18.89 5.30 3.85
N ARG A 306 -19.34 5.71 5.05
CA ARG A 306 -19.83 7.07 5.32
C ARG A 306 -18.71 8.09 5.50
N TRP A 307 -17.51 7.66 5.85
CA TRP A 307 -16.36 8.54 6.07
C TRP A 307 -15.62 8.90 4.78
N GLU A 308 -15.94 8.26 3.66
CA GLU A 308 -15.06 8.24 2.49
C GLU A 308 -15.73 8.79 1.22
N GLU A 309 -15.04 9.74 0.58
CA GLU A 309 -15.39 10.28 -0.74
C GLU A 309 -14.51 9.62 -1.82
N GLY A 310 -14.82 8.38 -2.20
CA GLY A 310 -14.57 7.83 -3.54
C GLY A 310 -13.43 6.82 -3.75
N GLY A 311 -12.25 7.00 -3.15
CA GLY A 311 -11.07 6.17 -3.43
C GLY A 311 -11.08 4.77 -2.78
N LEU A 312 -11.60 4.65 -1.57
CA LEU A 312 -11.72 3.39 -0.84
C LEU A 312 -12.78 2.48 -1.47
N ARG A 313 -13.88 3.04 -1.99
CA ARG A 313 -14.87 2.29 -2.78
C ARG A 313 -14.27 1.62 -4.01
N ASP A 314 -13.39 2.30 -4.72
CA ASP A 314 -12.72 1.73 -5.89
C ASP A 314 -11.72 0.63 -5.50
N ARG A 315 -10.96 0.83 -4.41
CA ARG A 315 -10.10 -0.21 -3.84
C ARG A 315 -10.91 -1.44 -3.39
N PHE A 316 -12.08 -1.23 -2.79
CA PHE A 316 -13.00 -2.32 -2.45
C PHE A 316 -13.50 -3.05 -3.70
N ARG A 317 -13.82 -2.33 -4.78
CA ARG A 317 -14.22 -2.95 -6.04
C ARG A 317 -13.10 -3.79 -6.66
N GLN A 318 -11.86 -3.28 -6.64
CA GLN A 318 -10.67 -4.01 -7.11
C GLN A 318 -10.44 -5.27 -6.27
N LEU A 319 -10.46 -5.15 -4.95
CA LEU A 319 -10.32 -6.29 -4.04
C LEU A 319 -11.44 -7.32 -4.28
N ARG A 320 -12.69 -6.89 -4.43
CA ARG A 320 -13.81 -7.78 -4.79
C ARG A 320 -13.54 -8.51 -6.11
N GLN A 321 -13.11 -7.81 -7.16
CA GLN A 321 -12.81 -8.42 -8.47
C GLN A 321 -11.73 -9.51 -8.36
N ILE A 322 -10.67 -9.24 -7.59
CA ILE A 322 -9.61 -10.20 -7.26
C ILE A 322 -10.22 -11.40 -6.52
N LEU A 323 -11.09 -11.16 -5.55
CA LEU A 323 -11.67 -12.22 -4.74
C LEU A 323 -12.74 -13.06 -5.50
N THR A 324 -13.39 -12.50 -6.53
CA THR A 324 -14.49 -13.18 -7.25
C THR A 324 -14.09 -13.84 -8.57
N THR A 325 -13.00 -13.45 -9.20
CA THR A 325 -12.58 -14.04 -10.49
C THR A 325 -11.84 -15.37 -10.29
N PRO A 326 -12.10 -16.42 -11.09
CA PRO A 326 -11.51 -17.75 -10.89
C PRO A 326 -9.97 -17.79 -10.94
N GLN A 327 -9.35 -17.00 -11.82
CA GLN A 327 -7.89 -16.89 -11.94
C GLN A 327 -7.26 -16.25 -10.68
N GLU A 328 -7.89 -15.21 -10.15
CA GLU A 328 -7.42 -14.53 -8.93
C GLU A 328 -7.76 -15.32 -7.65
N ARG A 329 -8.85 -16.10 -7.65
CA ARG A 329 -9.10 -17.15 -6.64
C ARG A 329 -7.99 -18.20 -6.58
N GLY A 330 -7.29 -18.43 -7.69
CA GLY A 330 -6.06 -19.22 -7.73
C GLY A 330 -4.97 -18.63 -6.82
N LYS A 331 -4.75 -17.31 -6.86
CA LYS A 331 -3.76 -16.61 -6.01
C LYS A 331 -4.13 -16.65 -4.52
N LEU A 332 -5.42 -16.59 -4.20
CA LEU A 332 -5.91 -16.74 -2.82
C LEU A 332 -5.85 -18.19 -2.32
N ARG A 333 -6.08 -19.17 -3.21
CA ARG A 333 -5.86 -20.59 -2.91
C ARG A 333 -4.39 -20.88 -2.71
N SER A 334 -3.49 -20.24 -3.47
CA SER A 334 -2.06 -20.26 -3.19
C SER A 334 -1.81 -19.74 -1.77
N LEU A 335 -2.29 -18.54 -1.40
CA LEU A 335 -2.22 -18.01 -0.03
C LEU A 335 -2.72 -19.01 1.04
N ALA A 336 -3.90 -19.62 0.82
CA ALA A 336 -4.48 -20.59 1.75
C ALA A 336 -3.71 -21.92 1.84
N ASN A 337 -3.18 -22.40 0.71
CA ASN A 337 -2.37 -23.63 0.64
C ASN A 337 -0.95 -23.40 1.19
N TRP A 338 -0.35 -22.24 0.90
CA TRP A 338 0.95 -21.79 1.38
C TRP A 338 0.96 -21.57 2.90
N TRP A 339 -0.18 -21.21 3.51
CA TRP A 339 -0.28 -21.06 4.97
C TRP A 339 -0.20 -22.37 5.76
N GLY A 340 -0.24 -23.56 5.12
CA GLY A 340 -0.32 -24.85 5.85
C GLY A 340 -1.52 -24.96 6.79
N MET A 341 -2.43 -23.98 6.73
CA MET A 341 -3.58 -23.84 7.59
C MET A 341 -4.77 -24.47 6.91
N ARG A 342 -5.41 -25.42 7.59
CA ARG A 342 -6.76 -25.87 7.21
C ARG A 342 -7.64 -24.62 7.07
N PRO A 343 -8.48 -24.49 6.03
CA PRO A 343 -9.31 -23.30 5.78
C PRO A 343 -10.05 -22.74 7.01
N ALA A 344 -10.40 -23.60 7.98
CA ALA A 344 -10.98 -23.20 9.27
C ALA A 344 -10.11 -22.26 10.13
N ALA A 345 -8.79 -22.32 10.02
CA ALA A 345 -7.88 -21.45 10.78
C ALA A 345 -7.68 -20.09 10.08
N CYS A 346 -7.71 -20.06 8.74
CA CYS A 346 -7.75 -18.84 7.93
C CYS A 346 -9.02 -18.00 8.21
N PHE A 347 -10.12 -18.68 8.53
CA PHE A 347 -11.39 -18.06 8.93
C PHE A 347 -11.40 -17.54 10.37
N ARG A 348 -10.46 -17.99 11.21
CA ARG A 348 -10.24 -17.47 12.57
C ARG A 348 -9.15 -16.40 12.61
N SER A 349 -8.21 -16.42 11.68
CA SER A 349 -7.27 -15.32 11.45
C SER A 349 -7.98 -14.19 10.69
N SER A 350 -8.32 -13.17 11.43
CA SER A 350 -8.83 -11.85 11.06
C SER A 350 -8.46 -11.27 9.68
N LEU A 351 -7.37 -11.58 8.96
CA LEU A 351 -7.23 -11.10 7.58
C LEU A 351 -8.17 -11.85 6.63
N GLY A 352 -8.29 -13.17 6.79
CA GLY A 352 -9.27 -14.00 6.10
C GLY A 352 -10.68 -13.66 6.55
N SER A 353 -10.91 -13.45 7.85
CA SER A 353 -12.22 -13.04 8.39
C SER A 353 -12.58 -11.59 8.00
N THR A 354 -11.62 -10.66 7.89
CA THR A 354 -11.86 -9.28 7.46
C THR A 354 -12.07 -9.23 5.94
N CYS A 355 -11.21 -9.85 5.13
CA CYS A 355 -11.44 -9.94 3.69
C CYS A 355 -12.74 -10.71 3.36
N LEU A 356 -13.06 -11.78 4.08
CA LEU A 356 -14.26 -12.61 3.85
C LEU A 356 -15.54 -12.02 4.47
N MET A 357 -15.51 -11.45 5.68
CA MET A 357 -16.67 -10.70 6.20
C MET A 357 -16.99 -9.52 5.30
N TYR A 358 -15.99 -8.85 4.72
CA TYR A 358 -16.23 -7.74 3.80
C TYR A 358 -16.72 -8.20 2.43
N LEU A 359 -16.29 -9.37 1.95
CA LEU A 359 -16.89 -10.01 0.78
C LEU A 359 -18.36 -10.36 1.00
N LEU A 360 -18.72 -10.81 2.21
CA LEU A 360 -20.09 -11.19 2.58
C LEU A 360 -21.00 -9.97 2.86
N LEU A 361 -20.44 -8.80 3.20
CA LEU A 361 -21.18 -7.57 3.51
C LEU A 361 -21.47 -6.66 2.28
N LEU A 362 -20.97 -7.01 1.09
CA LEU A 362 -21.09 -6.21 -0.15
C LEU A 362 -21.97 -6.84 -1.25
N ASP A 363 -22.70 -7.90 -0.93
CA ASP A 363 -23.68 -8.52 -1.84
C ASP A 363 -25.03 -8.75 -1.12
N PRO A 364 -25.94 -7.75 -1.10
CA PRO A 364 -27.30 -7.95 -0.57
C PRO A 364 -28.18 -8.81 -1.50
N GLY A 365 -27.64 -9.40 -2.57
CA GLY A 365 -28.43 -10.03 -3.64
C GLY A 365 -28.23 -11.53 -3.86
N ARG A 366 -27.49 -12.25 -3.01
CA ARG A 366 -27.26 -13.70 -3.23
C ARG A 366 -27.30 -14.55 -1.96
N GLU A 367 -28.49 -15.11 -1.67
CA GLU A 367 -28.74 -16.16 -0.67
C GLU A 367 -27.80 -17.38 -0.80
N GLN A 368 -27.26 -17.65 -1.99
CA GLN A 368 -26.44 -18.84 -2.29
C GLN A 368 -25.10 -18.91 -1.54
N TRP A 369 -24.52 -17.79 -1.10
CA TRP A 369 -23.25 -17.82 -0.36
C TRP A 369 -23.42 -18.31 1.08
N SER A 370 -24.61 -18.11 1.68
CA SER A 370 -24.91 -18.62 3.02
C SER A 370 -24.97 -20.15 3.08
N LEU A 371 -25.42 -20.78 1.99
CA LEU A 371 -25.49 -22.23 1.84
C LEU A 371 -24.11 -22.83 1.52
N SER A 372 -23.34 -22.21 0.62
CA SER A 372 -22.00 -22.70 0.27
C SER A 372 -21.00 -22.50 1.42
N ALA A 373 -21.11 -21.40 2.19
CA ALA A 373 -20.35 -21.20 3.43
C ALA A 373 -20.77 -22.19 4.52
N ARG A 374 -22.06 -22.53 4.64
CA ARG A 374 -22.55 -23.58 5.56
C ARG A 374 -22.05 -24.98 5.16
N GLU A 375 -22.00 -25.31 3.88
CA GLU A 375 -21.49 -26.59 3.38
C GLU A 375 -19.96 -26.68 3.51
N HIS A 376 -19.22 -25.61 3.22
CA HIS A 376 -17.76 -25.57 3.37
C HIS A 376 -17.31 -25.49 4.84
N LEU A 377 -18.08 -24.86 5.73
CA LEU A 377 -17.78 -24.81 7.17
C LEU A 377 -18.34 -26.04 7.92
N GLY A 378 -19.43 -26.63 7.43
CA GLY A 378 -20.03 -27.85 7.97
C GLY A 378 -19.30 -29.13 7.58
N GLY A 379 -18.62 -29.15 6.43
CA GLY A 379 -17.82 -30.28 5.96
C GLY A 379 -16.44 -30.44 6.61
N LEU A 380 -16.03 -29.56 7.53
CA LEU A 380 -14.69 -29.54 8.16
C LEU A 380 -14.63 -30.31 9.50
N SER A 381 -15.38 -31.40 9.63
CA SER A 381 -15.26 -32.37 10.72
C SER A 381 -15.36 -33.78 10.12
N PRO A 382 -14.43 -34.73 10.38
CA PRO A 382 -13.54 -34.86 11.54
C PRO A 382 -12.04 -35.14 11.19
N TRP A 383 -11.22 -35.29 12.24
CA TRP A 383 -9.84 -35.84 12.37
C TRP A 383 -8.89 -34.86 13.08
N VAL A 384 -8.92 -34.88 14.43
CA VAL A 384 -7.77 -34.98 15.36
C VAL A 384 -8.30 -35.53 16.71
N ASP A 385 -7.56 -36.44 17.31
CA ASP A 385 -7.88 -37.26 18.48
C ASP A 385 -8.34 -36.49 19.73
N GLY A 386 -9.53 -36.87 20.19
CA GLY A 386 -9.77 -37.26 21.58
C GLY A 386 -9.27 -36.35 22.69
N ARG A 387 -9.79 -35.11 22.80
CA ARG A 387 -10.33 -34.51 24.03
C ARG A 387 -10.70 -33.03 23.82
N SER A 388 -11.86 -32.64 24.37
CA SER A 388 -12.42 -31.28 24.44
C SER A 388 -13.00 -30.70 23.13
N ARG A 389 -14.26 -31.07 22.87
CA ARG A 389 -15.18 -30.40 21.95
C ARG A 389 -15.71 -29.13 22.60
N GLU A 390 -15.39 -27.97 22.05
CA GLU A 390 -16.30 -26.85 21.80
C GLU A 390 -15.47 -25.69 21.22
N ALA A 391 -15.81 -25.24 20.01
CA ALA A 391 -15.43 -23.90 19.61
C ALA A 391 -16.07 -22.93 20.63
N PRO A 392 -15.41 -21.81 21.02
CA PRO A 392 -15.98 -20.90 22.00
C PRO A 392 -17.38 -20.49 21.55
N ARG A 393 -18.41 -20.90 22.30
CA ARG A 393 -19.82 -20.60 22.00
C ARG A 393 -20.04 -19.11 21.71
N SER A 394 -19.20 -18.23 22.27
CA SER A 394 -19.18 -16.79 22.03
C SER A 394 -18.97 -16.40 20.57
N ALA A 395 -18.02 -17.01 19.84
CA ALA A 395 -17.73 -16.67 18.45
C ALA A 395 -18.86 -17.10 17.50
N LEU A 396 -19.47 -18.26 17.76
CA LEU A 396 -20.62 -18.75 16.99
C LEU A 396 -21.91 -17.98 17.33
N GLN A 397 -22.06 -17.53 18.58
CA GLN A 397 -23.15 -16.66 19.00
C GLN A 397 -23.03 -15.26 18.41
N GLU A 398 -21.83 -14.68 18.34
CA GLU A 398 -21.61 -13.41 17.64
C GLU A 398 -21.92 -13.54 16.16
N LEU A 399 -21.39 -14.57 15.48
CA LEU A 399 -21.71 -14.81 14.08
C LEU A 399 -23.22 -15.00 13.85
N GLY A 400 -23.90 -15.70 14.77
CA GLY A 400 -25.35 -15.87 14.75
C GLY A 400 -26.12 -14.56 14.94
N ARG A 401 -25.68 -13.68 15.84
CA ARG A 401 -26.25 -12.34 16.03
C ARG A 401 -26.07 -11.47 14.79
N TRP A 402 -24.90 -11.52 14.15
CA TRP A 402 -24.61 -10.82 12.90
C TRP A 402 -25.49 -11.31 11.74
N ILE A 403 -25.70 -12.63 11.62
CA ILE A 403 -26.56 -13.22 10.58
C ILE A 403 -28.05 -12.87 10.79
N VAL A 404 -28.53 -12.89 12.04
CA VAL A 404 -29.92 -12.52 12.37
C VAL A 404 -30.14 -11.02 12.14
N TRP A 405 -29.16 -10.17 12.47
CA TRP A 405 -29.22 -8.73 12.21
C TRP A 405 -29.27 -8.41 10.71
N MET A 406 -28.48 -9.10 9.87
CA MET A 406 -28.52 -8.93 8.41
C MET A 406 -29.87 -9.33 7.79
N ARG A 407 -30.59 -10.29 8.38
CA ARG A 407 -31.94 -10.67 7.92
C ARG A 407 -33.03 -9.66 8.30
N GLY A 408 -32.80 -8.83 9.32
CA GLY A 408 -33.74 -7.78 9.73
C GLY A 408 -33.68 -6.51 8.87
N ILE A 409 -32.78 -6.44 7.90
CA ILE A 409 -32.58 -5.29 7.00
C ILE A 409 -33.35 -5.47 5.67
N GLU A 410 -33.91 -6.65 5.41
CA GLU A 410 -34.76 -6.95 4.24
C GLU A 410 -36.28 -6.89 4.56
N GLY A 411 -36.66 -6.30 5.70
CA GLY A 411 -38.06 -6.07 6.10
C GLY A 411 -38.39 -4.58 6.19
#